data_AF-A0A519RQ10-F1
#
_entry.id   AF-A0A519RQ10-F1
#
_cell.length_a   1.000
_cell.length_b   1.000
_cell.length_c   1.000
_cell.angle_alpha   90.00
_cell.angle_beta   90.00
_cell.angle_gamma   90.00
#
_symmetry.space_group_name_H-M   'P 1'
#
loop_
_entity.id
_entity.type
_entity.pdbx_description
1 polymer ?
#
loop_
_entity_poly.entity_id
_entity_poly.type
_entity_poly.pdbx_seq_one_letter_code
_entity_poly.pdbx_strand_id
1 'polypeptide(L)'
;GQPSPTSHEALGVVLDGVARVHGKRQRQAPAFTVAELKQAIRALDLTTPTGLRDRALLLLGFAGAFRRSELVALNVEDVELTRLALVIHLRRSKTNQYGEEEDKAVFYAPSADYCPVRAVQDWLAVLGRPAGPLFTRMSRGTSRRAAQPGTARLSDQSVNDLVQRHLGAAYTAHSLRASFVTVAVEAGQSNKAIKNQTKQKTDAMIERYARLDDVKRFNAAQYLGL
;
A
#
# COMPACT_ATOMS: atom_id res chain seq x y z
N GLY A 1 -1.48 47.26 -31.90
CA GLY A 1 -2.10 46.92 -30.62
C GLY A 1 -1.13 46.05 -29.85
N GLN A 2 -0.87 46.36 -28.58
CA GLN A 2 -0.04 45.49 -27.74
C GLN A 2 -0.76 44.13 -27.51
N PRO A 3 -0.04 43.00 -27.49
CA PRO A 3 -0.66 41.70 -27.24
C PRO A 3 -1.23 41.63 -25.81
N SER A 4 -2.31 40.86 -25.66
CA SER A 4 -3.00 40.66 -24.38
C SER A 4 -2.05 40.15 -23.28
N PRO A 5 -2.08 40.73 -22.06
CA PRO A 5 -1.19 40.35 -20.95
C PRO A 5 -1.43 38.93 -20.41
N THR A 6 -2.45 38.22 -20.90
CA THR A 6 -2.81 36.86 -20.48
C THR A 6 -2.01 35.75 -21.14
N SER A 7 -1.18 36.05 -22.15
CA SER A 7 -0.49 35.04 -22.98
C SER A 7 1.02 34.99 -22.76
N HIS A 8 1.55 35.70 -21.76
CA HIS A 8 2.98 35.80 -21.53
C HIS A 8 3.48 34.65 -20.63
N GLU A 9 4.56 33.97 -21.04
CA GLU A 9 5.23 32.87 -20.30
C GLU A 9 5.54 33.24 -18.83
N ALA A 10 5.78 34.53 -18.59
CA ALA A 10 5.97 35.14 -17.27
C ALA A 10 4.75 34.99 -16.33
N LEU A 11 3.51 35.02 -16.86
CA LEU A 11 2.30 34.80 -16.06
C LEU A 11 2.20 33.34 -15.60
N GLY A 12 2.63 32.38 -16.42
CA GLY A 12 2.73 30.97 -16.04
C GLY A 12 3.71 30.75 -14.89
N VAL A 13 4.89 31.38 -14.96
CA VAL A 13 5.91 31.33 -13.90
C VAL A 13 5.42 31.97 -12.60
N VAL A 14 4.71 33.10 -12.68
CA VAL A 14 4.12 33.77 -11.51
C VAL A 14 2.99 32.94 -10.90
N LEU A 15 2.08 32.36 -11.71
CA LEU A 15 1.02 31.48 -11.22
C LEU A 15 1.57 30.18 -10.63
N ASP A 16 2.64 29.62 -11.19
CA ASP A 16 3.34 28.47 -10.59
C ASP A 16 4.08 28.85 -9.30
N GLY A 17 4.56 30.08 -9.20
CA GLY A 17 5.12 30.65 -7.97
C GLY A 17 4.05 30.83 -6.89
N VAL A 18 2.90 31.41 -7.24
CA VAL A 18 1.74 31.58 -6.36
C VAL A 18 1.15 30.22 -5.95
N ALA A 19 1.07 29.24 -6.85
CA ALA A 19 0.64 27.88 -6.53
C ALA A 19 1.64 27.11 -5.64
N ARG A 20 2.94 27.45 -5.71
CA ARG A 20 3.98 26.97 -4.79
C ARG A 20 3.87 27.62 -3.41
N VAL A 21 3.54 28.91 -3.35
CA VAL A 21 3.41 29.69 -2.11
C VAL A 21 2.09 29.40 -1.37
N HIS A 22 0.99 29.19 -2.09
CA HIS A 22 -0.34 28.91 -1.52
C HIS A 22 -0.69 27.41 -1.44
N GLY A 23 0.23 26.54 -1.87
CA GLY A 23 0.10 25.09 -1.74
C GLY A 23 -1.01 24.50 -2.60
N LYS A 24 -0.66 23.94 -3.77
CA LYS A 24 -1.54 22.96 -4.45
C LYS A 24 -1.84 21.83 -3.46
N ARG A 25 -3.10 21.68 -3.04
CA ARG A 25 -3.57 20.56 -2.20
C ARG A 25 -3.11 19.26 -2.84
N GLN A 26 -2.10 18.60 -2.25
CA GLN A 26 -1.57 17.36 -2.82
C GLN A 26 -2.70 16.32 -2.86
N ARG A 27 -3.09 15.91 -4.08
CA ARG A 27 -4.09 14.86 -4.28
C ARG A 27 -3.53 13.56 -3.71
N GLN A 28 -4.12 13.09 -2.62
CA GLN A 28 -3.78 11.80 -2.03
C GLN A 28 -4.35 10.67 -2.90
N ALA A 29 -3.70 9.51 -2.85
CA ALA A 29 -4.28 8.31 -3.43
C ALA A 29 -5.64 8.02 -2.79
N PRO A 30 -6.66 7.58 -3.56
CA PRO A 30 -7.95 7.21 -2.99
C PRO A 30 -7.76 6.04 -2.01
N ALA A 31 -8.53 6.08 -0.93
CA ALA A 31 -8.54 5.07 0.12
C ALA A 31 -9.80 4.21 -0.01
N PHE A 32 -9.62 2.90 0.11
CA PHE A 32 -10.66 1.89 0.22
C PHE A 32 -10.85 1.49 1.69
N THR A 33 -12.00 0.91 2.00
CA THR A 33 -12.38 0.39 3.31
C THR A 33 -11.89 -1.04 3.53
N VAL A 34 -11.85 -1.50 4.79
CA VAL A 34 -11.58 -2.90 5.12
C VAL A 34 -12.60 -3.85 4.47
N ALA A 35 -13.86 -3.41 4.31
CA ALA A 35 -14.91 -4.20 3.67
C ALA A 35 -14.61 -4.44 2.18
N GLU A 36 -14.22 -3.39 1.45
CA GLU A 36 -13.79 -3.50 0.03
C GLU A 36 -12.57 -4.42 -0.11
N LEU A 37 -11.58 -4.31 0.79
CA LEU A 37 -10.44 -5.23 0.78
C LEU A 37 -10.89 -6.68 1.01
N LYS A 38 -11.74 -6.94 2.00
CA LYS A 38 -12.27 -8.29 2.26
C LYS A 38 -13.04 -8.84 1.07
N GLN A 39 -13.83 -8.01 0.40
CA GLN A 39 -14.54 -8.40 -0.82
C GLN A 39 -13.57 -8.80 -1.94
N ALA A 40 -12.52 -8.01 -2.17
CA ALA A 40 -11.49 -8.33 -3.14
C ALA A 40 -10.78 -9.66 -2.82
N ILE A 41 -10.44 -9.90 -1.55
CA ILE A 41 -9.82 -11.17 -1.12
C ILE A 41 -10.74 -12.37 -1.32
N ARG A 42 -12.05 -12.25 -1.05
CA ARG A 42 -13.04 -13.33 -1.29
C ARG A 42 -13.18 -13.71 -2.76
N ALA A 43 -12.91 -12.77 -3.67
CA ALA A 43 -13.02 -13.00 -5.11
C ALA A 43 -11.79 -13.71 -5.72
N LEU A 44 -10.71 -13.91 -4.95
CA LEU A 44 -9.49 -14.56 -5.42
C LEU A 44 -9.65 -16.09 -5.46
N ASP A 45 -9.18 -16.71 -6.53
CA ASP A 45 -9.05 -18.16 -6.60
C ASP A 45 -7.78 -18.64 -5.88
N LEU A 46 -7.94 -18.97 -4.60
CA LEU A 46 -6.86 -19.43 -3.72
C LEU A 46 -6.39 -20.86 -4.00
N THR A 47 -7.00 -21.56 -4.96
CA THR A 47 -6.48 -22.86 -5.44
C THR A 47 -5.31 -22.69 -6.41
N THR A 48 -5.06 -21.45 -6.87
CA THR A 48 -4.01 -21.15 -7.85
C THR A 48 -2.82 -20.41 -7.22
N PRO A 49 -1.59 -20.65 -7.69
CA PRO A 49 -0.42 -19.85 -7.31
C PRO A 49 -0.62 -18.33 -7.51
N THR A 50 -1.34 -17.93 -8.57
CA THR A 50 -1.64 -16.52 -8.84
C THR A 50 -2.54 -15.92 -7.76
N GLY A 51 -3.62 -16.61 -7.37
CA GLY A 51 -4.51 -16.13 -6.32
C GLY A 51 -3.84 -16.06 -4.96
N LEU A 52 -3.00 -17.03 -4.62
CA LEU A 52 -2.21 -17.02 -3.38
C LEU A 52 -1.21 -15.85 -3.35
N ARG A 53 -0.49 -15.60 -4.45
CA ARG A 53 0.39 -14.43 -4.59
C ARG A 53 -0.36 -13.12 -4.42
N ASP A 54 -1.49 -12.97 -5.12
CA ASP A 54 -2.27 -11.74 -5.12
C ASP A 54 -2.89 -11.48 -3.74
N ARG A 55 -3.36 -12.52 -3.05
CA ARG A 55 -3.82 -12.45 -1.64
C ARG A 55 -2.70 -11.99 -0.72
N ALA A 56 -1.52 -12.61 -0.82
CA ALA A 56 -0.35 -12.23 -0.03
C ALA A 56 0.05 -10.77 -0.26
N LEU A 57 0.10 -10.33 -1.53
CA LEU A 57 0.50 -8.96 -1.87
C LEU A 57 -0.50 -7.92 -1.35
N LEU A 58 -1.80 -8.14 -1.55
CA LEU A 58 -2.83 -7.18 -1.11
C LEU A 58 -2.88 -7.08 0.43
N LEU A 59 -2.89 -8.22 1.13
CA LEU A 59 -2.96 -8.24 2.59
C LEU A 59 -1.67 -7.70 3.22
N LEU A 60 -0.50 -8.11 2.71
CA LEU A 60 0.79 -7.61 3.20
C LEU A 60 0.94 -6.11 2.91
N GLY A 61 0.58 -5.68 1.70
CA GLY A 61 0.66 -4.28 1.29
C GLY A 61 -0.21 -3.35 2.13
N PHE A 62 -1.43 -3.79 2.47
CA PHE A 62 -2.32 -3.06 3.38
C PHE A 62 -1.79 -3.10 4.82
N ALA A 63 -1.63 -4.30 5.41
CA ALA A 63 -1.28 -4.44 6.82
C ALA A 63 0.12 -3.87 7.15
N GLY A 64 1.07 -3.99 6.22
CA GLY A 64 2.42 -3.43 6.31
C GLY A 64 2.53 -1.96 5.89
N ALA A 65 1.43 -1.34 5.45
CA ALA A 65 1.40 0.03 4.92
C ALA A 65 2.54 0.31 3.92
N PHE A 66 2.85 -0.65 3.05
CA PHE A 66 4.03 -0.59 2.19
C PHE A 66 3.86 0.41 1.06
N ARG A 67 4.97 1.06 0.69
CA ARG A 67 5.05 1.75 -0.59
C ARG A 67 5.18 0.72 -1.71
N ARG A 68 4.73 1.08 -2.92
CA ARG A 68 4.87 0.25 -4.12
C ARG A 68 6.29 -0.29 -4.32
N SER A 69 7.28 0.60 -4.26
CA SER A 69 8.69 0.24 -4.45
C SER A 69 9.23 -0.66 -3.34
N GLU A 70 8.69 -0.55 -2.11
CA GLU A 70 9.05 -1.46 -1.01
C GLU A 70 8.52 -2.86 -1.32
N LEU A 71 7.23 -3.01 -1.64
CA LEU A 71 6.64 -4.30 -2.04
C LEU A 71 7.39 -4.94 -3.20
N VAL A 72 7.71 -4.15 -4.22
CA VAL A 72 8.48 -4.63 -5.36
C VAL A 72 9.85 -5.11 -4.92
N ALA A 73 10.56 -4.41 -4.04
CA ALA A 73 11.92 -4.73 -3.65
C ALA A 73 12.07 -5.93 -2.71
N LEU A 74 11.01 -6.35 -1.99
CA LEU A 74 11.07 -7.44 -1.02
C LEU A 74 11.60 -8.75 -1.61
N ASN A 75 12.46 -9.41 -0.85
CA ASN A 75 12.90 -10.78 -1.07
C ASN A 75 12.36 -11.73 -0.01
N VAL A 76 12.50 -13.04 -0.26
CA VAL A 76 12.14 -14.08 0.71
C VAL A 76 13.00 -13.97 1.97
N GLU A 77 14.31 -13.71 1.81
CA GLU A 77 15.25 -13.53 2.92
C GLU A 77 15.04 -12.24 3.72
N ASP A 78 14.09 -11.37 3.32
CA ASP A 78 13.70 -10.18 4.09
C ASP A 78 12.53 -10.47 5.04
N VAL A 79 11.99 -11.69 5.01
CA VAL A 79 10.80 -12.10 5.75
C VAL A 79 11.20 -13.00 6.91
N GLU A 80 11.11 -12.48 8.13
CA GLU A 80 11.30 -13.26 9.35
C GLU A 80 9.93 -13.63 9.94
N LEU A 81 9.70 -14.93 10.14
CA LEU A 81 8.52 -15.42 10.84
C LEU A 81 8.82 -15.63 12.31
N THR A 82 8.12 -14.89 13.17
CA THR A 82 8.17 -15.06 14.62
C THR A 82 6.88 -15.70 15.13
N ARG A 83 6.85 -16.04 16.43
CA ARG A 83 5.62 -16.54 17.09
C ARG A 83 4.47 -15.52 17.08
N LEU A 84 4.78 -14.22 17.05
CA LEU A 84 3.78 -13.15 17.22
C LEU A 84 3.43 -12.44 15.90
N ALA A 85 4.39 -12.38 14.98
CA ALA A 85 4.29 -11.55 13.78
C ALA A 85 5.21 -12.05 12.66
N LEU A 86 4.93 -11.58 11.46
CA LEU A 86 5.84 -11.52 10.33
C LEU A 86 6.64 -10.21 10.44
N VAL A 87 7.94 -10.27 10.62
CA VAL A 87 8.84 -9.09 10.60
C VAL A 87 9.44 -8.98 9.21
N ILE A 88 9.36 -7.78 8.64
CA ILE A 88 9.87 -7.46 7.30
C ILE A 88 11.02 -6.48 7.44
N HIS A 89 12.21 -6.90 6.99
CA HIS A 89 13.43 -6.09 7.03
C HIS A 89 13.58 -5.29 5.73
N LEU A 90 13.41 -3.97 5.78
CA LEU A 90 13.57 -3.12 4.60
C LEU A 90 15.02 -2.67 4.45
N ARG A 91 15.78 -3.39 3.62
CA ARG A 91 17.18 -3.04 3.28
C ARG A 91 17.34 -1.74 2.48
N ARG A 92 16.28 -1.28 1.80
CA ARG A 92 16.22 0.01 1.08
C ARG A 92 14.84 0.63 1.17
N SER A 93 14.73 1.80 1.81
CA SER A 93 13.51 2.64 1.80
C SER A 93 13.78 3.93 1.01
N LYS A 94 12.77 4.45 0.30
CA LYS A 94 12.85 5.72 -0.47
C LYS A 94 13.23 6.94 0.39
N THR A 95 13.22 6.79 1.72
CA THR A 95 13.52 7.82 2.72
C THR A 95 14.87 7.63 3.41
N ASN A 96 15.59 6.57 3.05
CA ASN A 96 16.82 6.15 3.70
C ASN A 96 18.01 6.24 2.72
N GLN A 97 18.57 7.44 2.61
CA GLN A 97 19.78 7.69 1.81
C GLN A 97 21.06 7.22 2.52
N TYR A 98 20.97 6.71 3.77
CA TYR A 98 22.11 6.39 4.64
C TYR A 98 22.12 4.97 5.25
N GLY A 99 21.22 4.07 4.85
CA GLY A 99 21.32 2.64 5.20
C GLY A 99 20.73 2.20 6.55
N GLU A 100 19.90 3.00 7.22
CA GLU A 100 19.14 2.53 8.40
C GLU A 100 18.07 1.48 8.01
N GLU A 101 18.28 0.22 8.40
CA GLU A 101 17.28 -0.85 8.22
C GLU A 101 15.96 -0.45 8.91
N GLU A 102 14.87 -0.41 8.15
CA GLU A 102 13.53 -0.11 8.70
C GLU A 102 12.73 -1.42 8.80
N ASP A 103 12.43 -1.85 10.03
CA ASP A 103 11.61 -3.04 10.24
C ASP A 103 10.12 -2.73 10.31
N LYS A 104 9.31 -3.60 9.72
CA LYS A 104 7.85 -3.57 9.84
C LYS A 104 7.32 -4.90 10.36
N ALA A 105 6.58 -4.85 11.47
CA ALA A 105 5.87 -5.99 11.99
C ALA A 105 4.45 -6.07 11.40
N VAL A 106 4.04 -7.27 11.01
CA VAL A 106 2.70 -7.59 10.53
C VAL A 106 2.15 -8.76 11.33
N PHE A 107 1.02 -8.55 12.00
CA PHE A 107 0.49 -9.49 12.99
C PHE A 107 -0.53 -10.46 12.39
N TYR A 108 -0.72 -11.59 13.07
CA TYR A 108 -1.79 -12.53 12.72
C TYR A 108 -3.17 -11.88 12.88
N ALA A 109 -4.04 -12.08 11.88
CA ALA A 109 -5.45 -11.73 12.02
C ALA A 109 -6.24 -12.92 12.62
N PRO A 110 -7.32 -12.65 13.36
CA PRO A 110 -8.20 -13.70 13.89
C PRO A 110 -8.80 -14.58 12.79
N SER A 111 -9.23 -13.96 11.67
CA SER A 111 -9.77 -14.67 10.52
C SER A 111 -8.62 -15.12 9.60
N ALA A 112 -8.53 -16.44 9.36
CA ALA A 112 -7.50 -17.02 8.50
C ALA A 112 -7.53 -16.43 7.08
N ASP A 113 -8.72 -16.28 6.49
CA ASP A 113 -8.91 -15.76 5.12
C ASP A 113 -8.24 -14.40 4.90
N TYR A 114 -8.30 -13.51 5.90
CA TYR A 114 -7.78 -12.15 5.82
C TYR A 114 -6.47 -11.97 6.62
N CYS A 115 -5.83 -13.06 7.02
CA CYS A 115 -4.60 -13.01 7.79
C CYS A 115 -3.39 -12.76 6.88
N PRO A 116 -2.70 -11.61 6.98
CA PRO A 116 -1.54 -11.32 6.14
C PRO A 116 -0.38 -12.29 6.40
N VAL A 117 -0.14 -12.68 7.65
CA VAL A 117 0.94 -13.62 7.99
C VAL A 117 0.73 -14.97 7.31
N ARG A 118 -0.45 -15.58 7.49
CA ARG A 118 -0.81 -16.84 6.83
C ARG A 118 -0.78 -16.72 5.30
N ALA A 119 -1.26 -15.61 4.75
CA ALA A 119 -1.19 -15.39 3.30
C ALA A 119 0.25 -15.38 2.77
N VAL A 120 1.18 -14.76 3.48
CA VAL A 120 2.60 -14.79 3.13
C VAL A 120 3.17 -16.20 3.31
N GLN A 121 2.82 -16.93 4.38
CA GLN A 121 3.24 -18.32 4.59
C GLN A 121 2.77 -19.23 3.45
N ASP A 122 1.50 -19.15 3.05
CA ASP A 122 0.94 -19.92 1.94
C ASP A 122 1.72 -19.63 0.64
N TRP A 123 2.04 -18.35 0.40
CA TRP A 123 2.81 -17.95 -0.77
C TRP A 123 4.27 -18.40 -0.71
N LEU A 124 4.93 -18.34 0.45
CA LEU A 124 6.28 -18.85 0.64
C LEU A 124 6.36 -20.36 0.39
N ALA A 125 5.34 -21.11 0.80
CA ALA A 125 5.24 -22.54 0.52
C ALA A 125 5.16 -22.82 -1.00
N VAL A 126 4.41 -22.00 -1.75
CA VAL A 126 4.35 -22.08 -3.22
C VAL A 126 5.67 -21.70 -3.88
N LEU A 127 6.39 -20.70 -3.35
CA LEU A 127 7.69 -20.29 -3.87
C LEU A 127 8.76 -21.37 -3.69
N GLY A 128 8.73 -22.10 -2.57
CA GLY A 128 9.58 -23.26 -2.32
C GLY A 128 11.09 -22.97 -2.37
N ARG A 129 11.51 -21.72 -2.11
CA ARG A 129 12.91 -21.29 -2.22
C ARG A 129 13.31 -20.39 -1.04
N PRO A 130 14.58 -20.43 -0.59
CA PRO A 130 15.04 -19.68 0.57
C PRO A 130 15.38 -18.21 0.29
N ALA A 131 15.53 -17.83 -0.98
CA ALA A 131 15.99 -16.49 -1.36
C ALA A 131 15.43 -16.01 -2.70
N GLY A 132 15.57 -14.70 -2.94
CA GLY A 132 15.17 -14.02 -4.17
C GLY A 132 13.83 -13.30 -4.04
N PRO A 133 13.29 -12.72 -5.14
CA PRO A 133 12.13 -11.83 -5.06
C PRO A 133 10.92 -12.50 -4.41
N LEU A 134 10.30 -11.81 -3.44
CA LEU A 134 9.10 -12.30 -2.77
C LEU A 134 7.92 -12.31 -3.74
N PHE A 135 7.72 -11.24 -4.52
CA PHE A 135 6.65 -11.18 -5.51
C PHE A 135 7.20 -11.27 -6.93
N THR A 136 6.89 -12.37 -7.61
CA THR A 136 7.35 -12.63 -8.98
C THR A 136 6.22 -12.62 -10.01
N ARG A 137 6.63 -12.45 -11.26
CA ARG A 137 5.79 -12.70 -12.42
C ARG A 137 5.43 -14.19 -12.47
N MET A 138 4.21 -14.48 -12.87
CA MET A 138 3.78 -15.86 -13.14
C MET A 138 4.15 -16.22 -14.57
N SER A 139 4.52 -17.47 -14.80
CA SER A 139 4.57 -18.04 -16.14
C SER A 139 3.17 -18.07 -16.74
N ARG A 140 3.09 -18.12 -18.07
CA ARG A 140 1.82 -18.39 -18.75
C ARG A 140 1.44 -19.85 -18.48
N GLY A 141 0.30 -20.05 -17.83
CA GLY A 141 -0.33 -21.37 -17.74
C GLY A 141 -0.77 -21.87 -19.11
N THR A 142 -0.93 -23.18 -19.23
CA THR A 142 -1.54 -23.84 -20.40
C THR A 142 -2.73 -24.66 -19.93
N SER A 143 -3.55 -25.16 -20.85
CA SER A 143 -4.66 -26.08 -20.50
C SER A 143 -4.22 -27.32 -19.71
N ARG A 144 -2.93 -27.70 -19.80
CA ARG A 144 -2.35 -28.88 -19.13
C ARG A 144 -1.49 -28.57 -17.91
N ARG A 145 -1.15 -27.29 -17.67
CA ARG A 145 -0.27 -26.89 -16.56
C ARG A 145 -0.67 -25.54 -15.99
N ALA A 146 -0.88 -25.49 -14.69
CA ALA A 146 -1.10 -24.26 -13.96
C ALA A 146 0.08 -23.29 -14.11
N ALA A 147 -0.21 -21.99 -14.01
CA ALA A 147 0.80 -20.95 -13.95
C ALA A 147 1.70 -21.14 -12.71
N GLN A 148 3.00 -20.95 -12.87
CA GLN A 148 4.00 -21.15 -11.82
C GLN A 148 4.78 -19.86 -11.54
N PRO A 149 5.27 -19.64 -10.31
CA PRO A 149 6.12 -18.49 -10.01
C PRO A 149 7.42 -18.55 -10.83
N GLY A 150 7.72 -17.46 -11.53
CA GLY A 150 9.02 -17.28 -12.16
C GLY A 150 10.10 -16.80 -11.18
N THR A 151 11.27 -16.48 -11.74
CA THR A 151 12.39 -15.83 -11.03
C THR A 151 12.37 -14.31 -11.15
N ALA A 152 11.68 -13.77 -12.17
CA ALA A 152 11.59 -12.35 -12.41
C ALA A 152 10.63 -11.66 -11.43
N ARG A 153 11.13 -10.62 -10.74
CA ARG A 153 10.37 -9.74 -9.84
C ARG A 153 9.21 -9.04 -10.59
N LEU A 154 8.12 -8.76 -9.89
CA LEU A 154 7.09 -7.85 -10.41
C LEU A 154 7.68 -6.44 -10.64
N SER A 155 7.21 -5.74 -11.67
CA SER A 155 7.54 -4.32 -11.81
C SER A 155 6.58 -3.47 -10.98
N ASP A 156 6.98 -2.23 -10.72
CA ASP A 156 6.12 -1.18 -10.17
C ASP A 156 4.76 -1.10 -10.89
N GLN A 157 4.77 -1.17 -12.23
CA GLN A 157 3.54 -1.17 -13.02
C GLN A 157 2.70 -2.42 -12.78
N SER A 158 3.30 -3.61 -12.76
CA SER A 158 2.57 -4.86 -12.51
C SER A 158 1.89 -4.91 -11.15
N VAL A 159 2.48 -4.29 -10.12
CA VAL A 159 1.84 -4.16 -8.79
C VAL A 159 0.64 -3.22 -8.86
N ASN A 160 0.75 -2.09 -9.58
CA ASN A 160 -0.40 -1.20 -9.79
C ASN A 160 -1.53 -1.90 -10.55
N ASP A 161 -1.22 -2.59 -11.65
CA ASP A 161 -2.22 -3.29 -12.47
C ASP A 161 -2.94 -4.37 -11.66
N LEU A 162 -2.21 -5.08 -10.78
CA LEU A 162 -2.77 -6.06 -9.86
C LEU A 162 -3.75 -5.42 -8.88
N VAL A 163 -3.36 -4.31 -8.26
CA VAL A 163 -4.25 -3.57 -7.34
C VAL A 163 -5.49 -3.07 -8.07
N GLN A 164 -5.34 -2.50 -9.27
CA GLN A 164 -6.46 -2.02 -10.08
C GLN A 164 -7.41 -3.14 -10.48
N ARG A 165 -6.88 -4.32 -10.83
CA ARG A 165 -7.68 -5.48 -11.22
C ARG A 165 -8.59 -5.94 -10.09
N HIS A 166 -8.11 -5.94 -8.85
CA HIS A 166 -8.82 -6.53 -7.70
C HIS A 166 -9.61 -5.52 -6.88
N LEU A 167 -9.16 -4.27 -6.79
CA LEU A 167 -9.81 -3.23 -6.00
C LEU A 167 -10.56 -2.21 -6.87
N GLY A 168 -10.24 -2.11 -8.16
CA GLY A 168 -10.86 -1.17 -9.10
C GLY A 168 -9.88 -0.12 -9.65
N ALA A 169 -10.18 0.41 -10.84
CA ALA A 169 -9.27 1.27 -11.62
C ALA A 169 -8.83 2.57 -10.92
N ALA A 170 -9.63 3.07 -9.98
CA ALA A 170 -9.30 4.26 -9.20
C ALA A 170 -8.13 4.03 -8.23
N TYR A 171 -7.91 2.79 -7.78
CA TYR A 171 -6.91 2.46 -6.77
C TYR A 171 -5.56 2.14 -7.40
N THR A 172 -4.47 2.38 -6.67
CA THR A 172 -3.10 2.03 -7.09
C THR A 172 -2.37 1.35 -5.94
N ALA A 173 -1.14 0.89 -6.13
CA ALA A 173 -0.33 0.37 -5.03
C ALA A 173 -0.18 1.38 -3.87
N HIS A 174 -0.21 2.68 -4.15
CA HIS A 174 -0.21 3.72 -3.10
C HIS A 174 -1.51 3.75 -2.29
N SER A 175 -2.62 3.31 -2.87
CA SER A 175 -3.90 3.19 -2.16
C SER A 175 -3.82 2.21 -1.01
N LEU A 176 -3.04 1.11 -1.09
CA LEU A 176 -2.88 0.15 0.01
C LEU A 176 -2.43 0.85 1.30
N ARG A 177 -1.39 1.67 1.20
CA ARG A 177 -0.86 2.47 2.31
C ARG A 177 -1.82 3.58 2.73
N ALA A 178 -2.42 4.30 1.76
CA ALA A 178 -3.37 5.37 2.05
C ALA A 178 -4.59 4.84 2.82
N SER A 179 -5.12 3.69 2.41
CA SER A 179 -6.22 2.99 3.08
C SER A 179 -5.84 2.57 4.49
N PHE A 180 -4.64 2.01 4.70
CA PHE A 180 -4.18 1.66 6.05
C PHE A 180 -4.21 2.88 6.97
N VAL A 181 -3.63 4.00 6.52
CA VAL A 181 -3.58 5.23 7.34
C VAL A 181 -4.99 5.74 7.60
N THR A 182 -5.83 5.80 6.58
CA THR A 182 -7.23 6.27 6.71
C THR A 182 -8.00 5.41 7.72
N VAL A 183 -7.97 4.09 7.55
CA VAL A 183 -8.66 3.14 8.44
C VAL A 183 -8.12 3.23 9.87
N ALA A 184 -6.81 3.37 10.06
CA ALA A 184 -6.23 3.48 11.39
C ALA A 184 -6.64 4.79 12.10
N VAL A 185 -6.71 5.90 11.35
CA VAL A 185 -7.22 7.17 11.87
C VAL A 185 -8.71 7.07 12.22
N GLU A 186 -9.53 6.47 11.34
CA GLU A 186 -10.96 6.21 11.60
C GLU A 186 -11.17 5.33 12.83
N ALA A 187 -10.25 4.39 13.10
CA ALA A 187 -10.25 3.54 14.28
C ALA A 187 -9.65 4.21 15.53
N GLY A 188 -9.37 5.52 15.50
CA GLY A 188 -8.86 6.29 16.63
C GLY A 188 -7.43 5.96 17.05
N GLN A 189 -6.63 5.35 16.17
CA GLN A 189 -5.24 5.03 16.49
C GLN A 189 -4.39 6.30 16.58
N SER A 190 -3.46 6.33 17.55
CA SER A 190 -2.55 7.46 17.71
C SER A 190 -1.63 7.64 16.50
N ASN A 191 -1.28 8.89 16.18
CA ASN A 191 -0.28 9.18 15.14
C ASN A 191 1.05 8.47 15.40
N LYS A 192 1.45 8.30 16.68
CA LYS A 192 2.66 7.54 17.04
C LYS A 192 2.59 6.08 16.56
N ALA A 193 1.47 5.39 16.79
CA ALA A 193 1.27 4.01 16.34
C ALA A 193 1.25 3.91 14.80
N ILE A 194 0.55 4.85 14.14
CA ILE A 194 0.47 4.90 12.67
C ILE A 194 1.84 5.20 12.05
N LYS A 195 2.62 6.13 12.60
CA LYS A 195 4.00 6.39 12.17
C LYS A 195 4.90 5.18 12.37
N ASN A 196 4.73 4.43 13.46
CA ASN A 196 5.53 3.24 13.70
C ASN A 196 5.34 2.18 12.60
N GLN A 197 4.12 2.01 12.09
CA GLN A 197 3.86 1.08 10.97
C GLN A 197 4.24 1.67 9.61
N THR A 198 3.89 2.93 9.37
CA THR A 198 4.05 3.54 8.04
C THR A 198 5.46 4.05 7.80
N LYS A 199 6.22 4.37 8.84
CA LYS A 199 7.51 5.06 8.76
C LYS A 199 7.39 6.46 8.13
N GLN A 200 6.25 7.12 8.29
CA GLN A 200 6.10 8.55 7.95
C GLN A 200 6.85 9.41 8.96
N LYS A 201 7.47 10.50 8.48
CA LYS A 201 8.36 11.34 9.30
C LYS A 201 7.61 12.30 10.21
N THR A 202 6.45 12.82 9.79
CA THR A 202 5.75 13.89 10.51
C THR A 202 4.26 13.61 10.66
N ASP A 203 3.66 14.14 11.74
CA ASP A 203 2.22 14.00 12.02
C ASP A 203 1.35 14.74 10.99
N ALA A 204 1.85 15.86 10.45
CA ALA A 204 1.22 16.56 9.33
C ALA A 204 1.05 15.67 8.07
N MET A 205 1.80 14.58 7.93
CA MET A 205 1.56 13.60 6.85
C MET A 205 0.38 12.67 7.13
N ILE A 206 0.02 12.46 8.39
CA ILE A 206 -1.11 11.64 8.83
C ILE A 206 -2.39 12.47 8.92
N GLU A 207 -2.32 13.71 9.42
CA GLU A 207 -3.48 14.63 9.52
C GLU A 207 -4.18 14.87 8.19
N ARG A 208 -3.42 14.77 7.11
CA ARG A 208 -3.90 14.72 5.71
C ARG A 208 -5.00 13.68 5.48
N TYR A 209 -4.97 12.55 6.18
CA TYR A 209 -5.94 11.45 6.12
C TYR A 209 -7.07 11.61 7.12
N ALA A 210 -6.85 12.33 8.23
CA ALA A 210 -7.87 12.70 9.23
C ALA A 210 -8.86 13.77 8.74
N ARG A 211 -8.95 13.96 7.41
CA ARG A 211 -9.71 14.98 6.66
C ARG A 211 -10.64 15.80 7.55
N LEU A 212 -10.13 16.90 8.11
CA LEU A 212 -10.94 17.90 8.82
C LEU A 212 -12.05 18.50 7.93
N ASP A 213 -11.94 18.32 6.60
CA ASP A 213 -12.94 18.77 5.61
C ASP A 213 -14.07 17.75 5.37
N ASP A 214 -13.94 16.50 5.84
CA ASP A 214 -15.05 15.54 5.79
C ASP A 214 -15.96 15.80 6.99
N VAL A 215 -16.89 16.74 6.79
CA VAL A 215 -17.83 17.25 7.81
C VAL A 215 -18.63 16.14 8.50
N LYS A 216 -18.65 14.92 7.95
CA LYS A 216 -19.34 13.77 8.54
C LYS A 216 -18.39 12.79 9.21
N ARG A 217 -17.26 12.45 8.56
CA ARG A 217 -16.50 11.22 8.86
C ARG A 217 -15.52 11.33 10.04
N PHE A 218 -15.26 12.54 10.53
CA PHE A 218 -14.48 12.82 11.75
C PHE A 218 -15.12 13.90 12.61
N ASN A 219 -16.46 13.99 12.54
CA ASN A 219 -17.18 15.01 13.27
C ASN A 219 -17.40 14.58 14.72
N ALA A 220 -16.98 15.42 15.66
CA ALA A 220 -17.17 15.20 17.09
C ALA A 220 -18.65 14.91 17.43
N ALA A 221 -19.60 15.50 16.69
CA ALA A 221 -21.03 15.28 16.88
C ALA A 221 -21.45 13.80 16.80
N GLN A 222 -20.77 12.96 16.01
CA GLN A 222 -21.06 11.52 15.95
C GLN A 222 -20.79 10.79 17.28
N TYR A 223 -19.94 11.36 18.13
CA TYR A 223 -19.54 10.77 19.40
C TYR A 223 -20.23 11.42 20.61
N LEU A 224 -21.09 12.41 20.39
CA LEU A 224 -21.82 13.11 21.46
C LEU A 224 -23.06 12.35 21.95
N GLY A 225 -23.49 11.29 21.24
CA GLY A 225 -24.62 10.46 21.65
C GLY A 225 -25.97 11.20 21.65
N LEU A 226 -26.10 12.26 20.86
CA LEU A 226 -27.30 13.08 20.67
C LEU A 226 -28.12 12.61 19.47
#